data_AF-A0A5N9CZF6-F1
#
_entry.id   AF-A0A5N9CZF6-F1
#
_cell.length_a   1.000
_cell.length_b   1.000
_cell.length_c   1.000
_cell.angle_alpha   90.00
_cell.angle_beta   90.00
_cell.angle_gamma   90.00
#
_symmetry.space_group_name_H-M   'P 1'
#
loop_
_entity.id
_entity.type
_entity.pdbx_description
1 polymer ?
#
loop_
_entity_poly.entity_id
_entity_poly.type
_entity_poly.pdbx_seq_one_letter_code
_entity_poly.pdbx_strand_id
1 'polypeptide(L)'
;VLPHCPYFSPTRELFEYYYDRVDVPQPTPEERQREPAAIRKIKRSRDFDRPVAEERIRVARAAYFGMCEYFDSLVGRMLNKLKETGLDRETLVIYCSDHGEMAGEHGLWSKSNYYEAAVSVPLIARLPGVIPAGVVNERICNLVDLGPTMVEMGKGMPMPTSDGRSLWPMLCGDENVDWLDETFSELGMIGDDPGPSRMIRSGPWKLYTYQDSTLPILFNLEEDPQEMTDLASDPRYEEVRCRLLERIHDGWDPDLVLKESAVLDRDMQLIANWGKAAQPLHEDNWPVPDVEDVVFR
;
A
#
# COMPACT_ATOMS: atom_id res chain seq x y z
N VAL A 1 -11.32 -10.90 9.53
CA VAL A 1 -9.93 -10.90 9.05
C VAL A 1 -9.26 -9.69 9.66
N LEU A 2 -8.18 -9.88 10.43
CA LEU A 2 -7.47 -8.75 11.02
C LEU A 2 -6.37 -8.35 10.04
N PRO A 3 -6.42 -7.16 9.42
CA PRO A 3 -5.45 -6.74 8.42
C PRO A 3 -4.10 -6.32 9.04
N HIS A 4 -3.96 -6.42 10.36
CA HIS A 4 -2.82 -5.95 11.13
C HIS A 4 -2.39 -6.99 12.16
N CYS A 5 -1.14 -6.89 12.63
CA CYS A 5 -0.66 -7.68 13.74
C CYS A 5 -1.62 -7.62 14.97
N PRO A 6 -1.74 -8.71 15.75
CA PRO A 6 -0.99 -9.96 15.64
C PRO A 6 -1.40 -10.78 14.42
N TYR A 7 -0.40 -11.26 13.66
CA TYR A 7 -0.66 -12.15 12.53
C TYR A 7 -1.19 -13.47 13.06
N PHE A 8 -2.33 -13.91 12.52
CA PHE A 8 -2.96 -15.17 12.89
C PHE A 8 -3.35 -15.93 11.62
N SER A 9 -3.20 -17.25 11.64
CA SER A 9 -3.81 -18.10 10.63
C SER A 9 -5.21 -18.51 11.10
N PRO A 10 -6.25 -18.37 10.26
CA PRO A 10 -7.61 -18.78 10.62
C PRO A 10 -7.74 -20.28 10.94
N THR A 11 -6.89 -21.12 10.35
CA THR A 11 -6.85 -22.56 10.63
C THR A 11 -5.42 -23.04 10.85
N ARG A 12 -5.29 -24.15 11.59
CA ARG A 12 -4.01 -24.80 11.84
C ARG A 12 -3.44 -25.41 10.56
N GLU A 13 -4.31 -25.97 9.72
CA GLU A 13 -3.93 -26.64 8.48
C GLU A 13 -3.29 -25.65 7.50
N LEU A 14 -3.85 -24.44 7.35
CA LEU A 14 -3.25 -23.40 6.51
C LEU A 14 -1.91 -22.93 7.07
N PHE A 15 -1.80 -22.78 8.40
CA PHE A 15 -0.54 -22.41 9.03
C PHE A 15 0.55 -23.45 8.75
N GLU A 16 0.29 -24.73 9.03
CA GLU A 16 1.24 -25.82 8.80
C GLU A 16 1.58 -25.97 7.31
N TYR A 17 0.61 -25.75 6.42
CA TYR A 17 0.85 -25.74 4.98
C TYR A 17 1.87 -24.66 4.58
N TYR A 18 1.69 -23.42 5.04
CA TYR A 18 2.59 -22.33 4.69
C TYR A 18 3.91 -22.33 5.46
N TYR A 19 3.95 -22.86 6.69
CA TYR A 19 5.13 -22.84 7.55
C TYR A 19 6.41 -23.37 6.88
N ASP A 20 6.29 -24.47 6.14
CA ASP A 20 7.40 -25.08 5.39
C ASP A 20 7.59 -24.49 3.98
N ARG A 21 6.69 -23.61 3.51
CA ARG A 21 6.67 -23.06 2.15
C ARG A 21 7.09 -21.60 2.07
N VAL A 22 7.06 -20.88 3.18
CA VAL A 22 7.51 -19.48 3.22
C VAL A 22 9.03 -19.38 3.20
N ASP A 23 9.48 -18.42 2.42
CA ASP A 23 10.80 -17.82 2.54
C ASP A 23 10.90 -16.99 3.83
N VAL A 24 12.14 -16.71 4.23
CA VAL A 24 12.44 -15.90 5.41
C VAL A 24 13.44 -14.83 5.00
N PRO A 25 12.96 -13.68 4.49
CA PRO A 25 13.84 -12.62 4.03
C PRO A 25 14.68 -12.08 5.19
N GLN A 26 15.99 -12.11 5.02
CA GLN A 26 16.94 -11.53 5.97
C GLN A 26 18.04 -10.80 5.21
N PRO A 27 18.14 -9.47 5.35
CA PRO A 27 19.20 -8.75 4.67
C PRO A 27 20.56 -9.13 5.27
N THR A 28 21.49 -9.46 4.37
CA THR A 28 22.90 -9.71 4.65
C THR A 28 23.57 -8.47 5.27
N PRO A 29 24.71 -8.63 5.96
CA PRO A 29 25.46 -7.49 6.48
C PRO A 29 25.83 -6.46 5.41
N GLU A 30 26.12 -6.89 4.17
CA GLU A 30 26.48 -6.01 3.06
C GLU A 30 25.27 -5.20 2.57
N GLU A 31 24.10 -5.84 2.43
CA GLU A 31 22.85 -5.16 2.05
C GLU A 31 22.46 -4.11 3.10
N ARG A 32 22.59 -4.43 4.40
CA ARG A 32 22.34 -3.45 5.48
C ARG A 32 23.29 -2.24 5.44
N GLN A 33 24.50 -2.39 4.92
CA GLN A 33 25.44 -1.27 4.78
C GLN A 33 25.06 -0.35 3.63
N ARG A 34 24.55 -0.92 2.53
CA ARG A 34 24.08 -0.21 1.33
C ARG A 34 22.71 0.44 1.52
N GLU A 35 21.97 0.03 2.53
CA GLU A 35 20.65 0.59 2.83
C GLU A 35 20.67 2.13 2.96
N PRO A 36 19.71 2.83 2.32
CA PRO A 36 19.64 4.27 2.40
C PRO A 36 19.59 4.81 3.83
N ALA A 37 20.16 6.01 4.03
CA ALA A 37 20.24 6.63 5.35
C ALA A 37 18.86 6.86 5.99
N ALA A 38 17.86 7.27 5.20
CA ALA A 38 16.49 7.48 5.66
C ALA A 38 15.84 6.18 6.15
N ILE A 39 16.00 5.07 5.41
CA ILE A 39 15.47 3.76 5.80
C ILE A 39 16.12 3.27 7.10
N ARG A 40 17.44 3.42 7.25
CA ARG A 40 18.12 3.09 8.52
C ARG A 40 17.61 3.93 9.69
N LYS A 41 17.24 5.20 9.45
CA LYS A 41 16.64 6.07 10.47
C LYS A 41 15.23 5.58 10.85
N ILE A 42 14.39 5.25 9.87
CA ILE A 42 13.05 4.67 10.08
C ILE A 42 13.14 3.35 10.88
N LYS A 43 14.10 2.49 10.56
CA LYS A 43 14.28 1.24 11.32
C LYS A 43 14.62 1.49 12.79
N ARG A 44 15.46 2.50 13.06
CA ARG A 44 15.80 2.87 14.44
C ARG A 44 14.63 3.52 15.18
N SER A 45 13.89 4.43 14.55
CA SER A 45 12.74 5.09 15.17
C SER A 45 11.62 4.10 15.52
N ARG A 46 11.47 3.05 14.71
CA ARG A 46 10.40 2.05 14.84
C ARG A 46 10.83 0.70 15.43
N ASP A 47 12.04 0.59 16.00
CA ASP A 47 12.60 -0.63 16.61
C ASP A 47 12.72 -1.86 15.67
N PHE A 48 12.92 -1.62 14.37
CA PHE A 48 13.19 -2.65 13.34
C PHE A 48 14.68 -2.90 13.08
N ASP A 49 15.59 -2.17 13.74
CA ASP A 49 17.03 -2.37 13.58
C ASP A 49 17.56 -3.60 14.34
N ARG A 50 16.77 -4.12 15.28
CA ARG A 50 17.09 -5.32 16.05
C ARG A 50 16.89 -6.60 15.21
N PRO A 51 17.87 -7.53 15.21
CA PRO A 51 17.69 -8.82 14.56
C PRO A 51 16.49 -9.58 15.14
N VAL A 52 15.57 -9.98 14.26
CA VAL A 52 14.47 -10.88 14.59
C VAL A 52 14.89 -12.30 14.26
N ALA A 53 14.65 -13.25 15.17
CA ALA A 53 14.96 -14.65 14.94
C ALA A 53 14.20 -15.18 13.70
N GLU A 54 14.88 -15.99 12.87
CA GLU A 54 14.32 -16.57 11.65
C GLU A 54 12.95 -17.22 11.90
N GLU A 55 12.85 -17.98 12.98
CA GLU A 55 11.63 -18.65 13.39
C GLU A 55 10.44 -17.70 13.57
N ARG A 56 10.67 -16.50 14.14
CA ARG A 56 9.60 -15.51 14.31
C ARG A 56 9.13 -14.94 12.99
N ILE A 57 10.04 -14.75 12.03
CA ILE A 57 9.70 -14.29 10.68
C ILE A 57 8.90 -15.37 9.96
N ARG A 58 9.35 -16.63 10.03
CA ARG A 58 8.67 -17.79 9.46
C ARG A 58 7.24 -17.92 9.98
N VAL A 59 7.06 -17.91 11.30
CA VAL A 59 5.73 -17.97 11.94
C VAL A 59 4.83 -16.83 11.45
N ALA A 60 5.33 -15.60 11.42
CA ALA A 60 4.54 -14.44 11.00
C ALA A 60 4.16 -14.50 9.51
N ARG A 61 5.08 -14.84 8.60
CA ARG A 61 4.80 -14.99 7.17
C ARG A 61 3.85 -16.15 6.89
N ALA A 62 4.02 -17.28 7.57
CA ALA A 62 3.12 -18.43 7.44
C ALA A 62 1.68 -18.09 7.87
N ALA A 63 1.54 -17.38 8.98
CA ALA A 63 0.24 -16.88 9.42
C ALA A 63 -0.36 -15.87 8.42
N TYR A 64 0.44 -14.95 7.88
CA TYR A 64 0.01 -13.98 6.88
C TYR A 64 -0.50 -14.64 5.60
N PHE A 65 0.26 -15.56 4.98
CA PHE A 65 -0.21 -16.24 3.77
C PHE A 65 -1.38 -17.19 4.01
N GLY A 66 -1.43 -17.86 5.18
CA GLY A 66 -2.61 -18.61 5.58
C GLY A 66 -3.86 -17.72 5.66
N MET A 67 -3.71 -16.48 6.12
CA MET A 67 -4.78 -15.49 6.11
C MET A 67 -5.16 -15.05 4.69
N CYS A 68 -4.19 -14.84 3.80
CA CYS A 68 -4.44 -14.53 2.39
C CYS A 68 -5.27 -15.63 1.71
N GLU A 69 -4.89 -16.91 1.87
CA GLU A 69 -5.64 -18.03 1.28
C GLU A 69 -7.03 -18.17 1.90
N TYR A 70 -7.17 -17.97 3.20
CA TYR A 70 -8.49 -17.93 3.82
C TYR A 70 -9.35 -16.81 3.23
N PHE A 71 -8.80 -15.61 3.03
CA PHE A 71 -9.51 -14.50 2.39
C PHE A 71 -9.91 -14.83 0.95
N ASP A 72 -9.03 -15.46 0.18
CA ASP A 72 -9.35 -15.96 -1.17
C ASP A 72 -10.57 -16.89 -1.15
N SER A 73 -10.66 -17.80 -0.17
CA SER A 73 -11.84 -18.67 -0.01
C SER A 73 -13.14 -17.88 0.24
N LEU A 74 -13.07 -16.74 0.96
CA LEU A 74 -14.22 -15.87 1.20
C LEU A 74 -14.63 -15.11 -0.08
N VAL A 75 -13.65 -14.65 -0.87
CA VAL A 75 -13.89 -14.07 -2.20
C VAL A 75 -14.56 -15.09 -3.10
N GLY A 76 -14.06 -16.34 -3.12
CA GLY A 76 -14.66 -17.45 -3.87
C GLY A 76 -16.13 -17.69 -3.49
N ARG A 77 -16.48 -17.62 -2.20
CA ARG A 77 -17.87 -17.71 -1.73
C ARG A 77 -18.74 -16.57 -2.27
N MET A 78 -18.24 -15.33 -2.26
CA MET A 78 -18.95 -14.17 -2.83
C MET A 78 -19.17 -14.33 -4.33
N LEU A 79 -18.14 -14.71 -5.08
CA LEU A 79 -18.22 -14.93 -6.53
C LEU A 79 -19.18 -16.08 -6.89
N ASN A 80 -19.15 -17.18 -6.15
CA ASN A 80 -20.10 -18.28 -6.31
C ASN A 80 -21.53 -17.81 -6.06
N LYS A 81 -21.75 -16.97 -5.05
CA LYS A 81 -23.08 -16.42 -4.76
C LYS A 81 -23.60 -15.55 -5.92
N LEU A 82 -22.76 -14.71 -6.52
CA LEU A 82 -23.14 -13.93 -7.71
C LEU A 82 -23.55 -14.83 -8.87
N LYS A 83 -22.86 -15.96 -9.06
CA LYS A 83 -23.19 -16.93 -10.10
C LYS A 83 -24.51 -17.66 -9.82
N GLU A 84 -24.74 -18.08 -8.58
CA GLU A 84 -25.99 -18.74 -8.15
C GLU A 84 -27.22 -17.85 -8.34
N THR A 85 -27.08 -16.53 -8.15
CA THR A 85 -28.17 -15.57 -8.33
C THR A 85 -28.33 -15.09 -9.77
N GLY A 86 -27.42 -15.48 -10.68
CA GLY A 86 -27.41 -15.03 -12.08
C GLY A 86 -26.97 -13.57 -12.26
N LEU A 87 -26.39 -12.94 -11.23
CA LEU A 87 -25.94 -11.54 -11.26
C LEU A 87 -24.48 -11.39 -11.73
N ASP A 88 -23.76 -12.49 -11.93
CA ASP A 88 -22.32 -12.49 -12.21
C ASP A 88 -21.93 -11.83 -13.54
N ARG A 89 -22.88 -11.66 -14.46
CA ARG A 89 -22.71 -10.94 -15.74
C ARG A 89 -23.14 -9.47 -15.70
N GLU A 90 -23.83 -9.06 -14.65
CA GLU A 90 -24.33 -7.69 -14.44
C GLU A 90 -23.62 -6.98 -13.28
N THR A 91 -22.66 -7.65 -12.66
CA THR A 91 -21.90 -7.13 -11.52
C THR A 91 -20.44 -6.92 -11.91
N LEU A 92 -19.98 -5.67 -11.82
CA LEU A 92 -18.55 -5.38 -11.85
C LEU A 92 -17.95 -5.76 -10.51
N VAL A 93 -16.94 -6.62 -10.54
CA VAL A 93 -16.14 -6.96 -9.37
C VAL A 93 -14.77 -6.31 -9.52
N ILE A 94 -14.37 -5.53 -8.53
CA ILE A 94 -13.01 -4.99 -8.41
C ILE A 94 -12.41 -5.53 -7.11
N TYR A 95 -11.21 -6.08 -7.20
CA TYR A 95 -10.39 -6.49 -6.06
C TYR A 95 -9.17 -5.58 -5.97
N CYS A 96 -8.93 -4.99 -4.80
CA CYS A 96 -7.77 -4.18 -4.49
C CYS A 96 -7.40 -4.24 -3.01
N SER A 97 -6.25 -3.68 -2.66
CA SER A 97 -5.81 -3.43 -1.27
C SER A 97 -5.59 -1.93 -1.05
N ASP A 98 -5.67 -1.46 0.19
CA ASP A 98 -5.39 -0.06 0.57
C ASP A 98 -3.89 0.23 0.59
N HIS A 99 -3.11 -0.74 1.04
CA HIS A 99 -1.65 -0.75 1.00
C HIS A 99 -1.11 -2.18 0.93
N GLY A 100 0.19 -2.32 0.76
CA GLY A 100 0.92 -3.58 0.84
C GLY A 100 1.36 -3.96 2.26
N GLU A 101 2.21 -4.95 2.38
CA GLU A 101 2.79 -5.42 3.64
C GLU A 101 4.23 -5.87 3.37
N MET A 102 5.18 -5.27 4.09
CA MET A 102 6.60 -5.62 3.95
C MET A 102 6.87 -7.08 4.32
N ALA A 103 6.11 -7.66 5.24
CA ALA A 103 6.20 -9.08 5.62
C ALA A 103 7.63 -9.57 5.95
N GLY A 104 8.53 -8.70 6.41
CA GLY A 104 9.94 -8.99 6.68
C GLY A 104 10.92 -8.59 5.57
N GLU A 105 10.45 -8.21 4.38
CA GLU A 105 11.29 -7.71 3.29
C GLU A 105 12.04 -6.46 3.70
N HIS A 106 13.29 -6.35 3.23
CA HIS A 106 14.26 -5.36 3.72
C HIS A 106 14.41 -5.35 5.25
N GLY A 107 14.01 -6.40 5.98
CA GLY A 107 13.97 -6.39 7.44
C GLY A 107 12.94 -5.42 8.04
N LEU A 108 11.93 -5.02 7.26
CA LEU A 108 10.82 -4.17 7.67
C LEU A 108 9.53 -4.99 7.80
N TRP A 109 8.61 -4.52 8.62
CA TRP A 109 7.27 -5.06 8.78
C TRP A 109 6.24 -3.94 8.72
N SER A 110 4.99 -4.30 8.47
CA SER A 110 3.89 -3.35 8.26
C SER A 110 4.12 -2.57 6.96
N LYS A 111 3.84 -1.27 6.98
CA LYS A 111 3.83 -0.36 5.83
C LYS A 111 4.48 0.97 6.23
N SER A 112 4.04 2.06 5.63
CA SER A 112 4.55 3.40 5.91
C SER A 112 6.02 3.56 5.50
N ASN A 113 6.36 3.03 4.33
CA ASN A 113 7.59 3.26 3.57
C ASN A 113 7.24 3.09 2.08
N TYR A 114 8.21 3.34 1.18
CA TYR A 114 7.96 3.40 -0.25
C TYR A 114 8.49 2.22 -1.07
N TYR A 115 8.97 1.16 -0.41
CA TYR A 115 9.31 -0.09 -1.11
C TYR A 115 8.05 -0.70 -1.74
N GLU A 116 8.21 -1.41 -2.86
CA GLU A 116 7.15 -2.02 -3.66
C GLU A 116 6.24 -2.86 -2.79
N ALA A 117 6.79 -3.64 -1.86
CA ALA A 117 6.02 -4.47 -0.94
C ALA A 117 5.04 -3.68 -0.04
N ALA A 118 5.30 -2.39 0.23
CA ALA A 118 4.41 -1.54 1.02
C ALA A 118 3.42 -0.73 0.17
N VAL A 119 3.79 -0.31 -1.04
CA VAL A 119 3.00 0.64 -1.85
C VAL A 119 2.30 0.00 -3.05
N SER A 120 2.82 -1.10 -3.57
CA SER A 120 2.23 -1.81 -4.71
C SER A 120 1.13 -2.74 -4.21
N VAL A 121 -0.05 -2.62 -4.81
CA VAL A 121 -1.25 -3.37 -4.41
C VAL A 121 -1.88 -4.03 -5.63
N PRO A 122 -2.56 -5.18 -5.46
CA PRO A 122 -3.29 -5.77 -6.56
C PRO A 122 -4.43 -4.85 -7.00
N LEU A 123 -4.71 -4.85 -8.30
CA LEU A 123 -5.94 -4.28 -8.86
C LEU A 123 -6.46 -5.22 -9.95
N ILE A 124 -7.56 -5.91 -9.69
CA ILE A 124 -8.17 -6.87 -10.61
C ILE A 124 -9.62 -6.48 -10.83
N ALA A 125 -10.04 -6.34 -12.09
CA ALA A 125 -11.42 -6.05 -12.45
C ALA A 125 -12.03 -7.16 -13.31
N ARG A 126 -13.30 -7.47 -13.06
CA ARG A 126 -14.06 -8.49 -13.80
C ARG A 126 -15.49 -8.00 -14.06
N LEU A 127 -15.85 -7.94 -15.34
CA LEU A 127 -17.24 -7.83 -15.79
C LEU A 127 -17.42 -8.68 -17.07
N PRO A 128 -18.03 -9.88 -16.98
CA PRO A 128 -18.12 -10.81 -18.10
C PRO A 128 -18.81 -10.22 -19.34
N GLY A 129 -18.12 -10.30 -20.48
CA GLY A 129 -18.64 -9.79 -21.75
C GLY A 129 -18.39 -8.29 -21.99
N VAL A 130 -17.79 -7.60 -21.03
CA VAL A 130 -17.38 -6.18 -21.17
C VAL A 130 -15.87 -6.04 -20.99
N ILE A 131 -15.33 -6.53 -19.87
CA ILE A 131 -13.89 -6.51 -19.60
C ILE A 131 -13.26 -7.79 -20.17
N PRO A 132 -12.23 -7.71 -21.05
CA PRO A 132 -11.52 -8.88 -21.56
C PRO A 132 -10.86 -9.69 -20.44
N ALA A 133 -11.05 -11.01 -20.45
CA ALA A 133 -10.47 -11.90 -19.45
C ALA A 133 -8.99 -12.20 -19.76
N GLY A 134 -8.17 -12.33 -18.71
CA GLY A 134 -6.77 -12.74 -18.83
C GLY A 134 -5.83 -11.69 -19.42
N VAL A 135 -6.29 -10.43 -19.53
CA VAL A 135 -5.45 -9.31 -19.97
C VAL A 135 -4.70 -8.74 -18.76
N VAL A 136 -3.41 -8.47 -18.95
CA VAL A 136 -2.55 -7.77 -17.99
C VAL A 136 -2.19 -6.41 -18.60
N ASN A 137 -2.30 -5.35 -17.80
CA ASN A 137 -1.88 -4.00 -18.17
C ASN A 137 -0.78 -3.58 -17.19
N GLU A 138 0.40 -3.27 -17.72
CA GLU A 138 1.58 -2.92 -16.93
C GLU A 138 1.69 -1.41 -16.67
N ARG A 139 0.76 -0.60 -17.22
CA ARG A 139 0.69 0.83 -16.94
C ARG A 139 0.37 1.08 -15.46
N ILE A 140 1.04 2.06 -14.89
CA ILE A 140 0.91 2.53 -13.52
C ILE A 140 -0.49 3.13 -13.32
N CYS A 141 -1.26 2.60 -12.38
CA CYS A 141 -2.55 3.14 -11.96
C CYS A 141 -2.58 3.41 -10.45
N ASN A 142 -3.53 4.23 -10.02
CA ASN A 142 -3.65 4.73 -8.65
C ASN A 142 -4.97 4.27 -8.02
N LEU A 143 -5.00 4.08 -6.70
CA LEU A 143 -6.27 3.79 -6.01
C LEU A 143 -7.30 4.93 -6.15
N VAL A 144 -6.84 6.18 -6.29
CA VAL A 144 -7.72 7.35 -6.53
C VAL A 144 -8.43 7.30 -7.88
N ASP A 145 -7.94 6.49 -8.83
CA ASP A 145 -8.53 6.29 -10.15
C ASP A 145 -9.84 5.48 -10.09
N LEU A 146 -10.07 4.73 -9.00
CA LEU A 146 -11.27 3.90 -8.82
C LEU A 146 -12.55 4.72 -8.75
N GLY A 147 -12.50 5.89 -8.09
CA GLY A 147 -13.66 6.78 -7.99
C GLY A 147 -14.18 7.21 -9.36
N PRO A 148 -13.35 7.87 -10.19
CA PRO A 148 -13.72 8.25 -11.56
C PRO A 148 -14.12 7.05 -12.43
N THR A 149 -13.47 5.90 -12.24
CA THR A 149 -13.80 4.65 -12.95
C THR A 149 -15.23 4.20 -12.66
N MET A 150 -15.64 4.18 -11.39
CA MET A 150 -17.00 3.81 -10.99
C MET A 150 -18.04 4.81 -11.50
N VAL A 151 -17.71 6.11 -11.47
CA VAL A 151 -18.58 7.17 -11.98
C VAL A 151 -18.80 7.04 -13.49
N GLU A 152 -17.73 6.84 -14.27
CA GLU A 152 -17.84 6.66 -15.72
C GLU A 152 -18.64 5.41 -16.07
N MET A 153 -18.33 4.28 -15.43
CA MET A 153 -19.05 3.02 -15.61
C MET A 153 -20.56 3.18 -15.33
N GLY A 154 -20.89 3.88 -14.23
CA GLY A 154 -22.27 4.20 -13.84
C GLY A 154 -22.93 5.29 -14.69
N LYS A 155 -22.24 5.86 -15.68
CA LYS A 155 -22.68 7.02 -16.48
C LYS A 155 -23.07 8.22 -15.61
N GLY A 156 -22.35 8.39 -14.50
CA GLY A 156 -22.50 9.51 -13.58
C GLY A 156 -21.90 10.80 -14.12
N MET A 157 -22.07 11.88 -13.37
CA MET A 157 -21.43 13.16 -13.67
C MET A 157 -19.95 13.12 -13.27
N PRO A 158 -19.04 13.74 -14.05
CA PRO A 158 -17.62 13.80 -13.71
C PRO A 158 -17.38 14.32 -12.29
N MET A 159 -16.30 13.86 -11.65
CA MET A 159 -15.85 14.35 -10.35
C MET A 159 -14.79 15.44 -10.54
N PRO A 160 -15.17 16.73 -10.54
CA PRO A 160 -14.25 17.81 -10.94
C PRO A 160 -13.10 18.06 -9.98
N THR A 161 -13.18 17.54 -8.75
CA THR A 161 -12.16 17.69 -7.70
C THR A 161 -11.36 16.41 -7.48
N SER A 162 -11.54 15.40 -8.33
CA SER A 162 -10.78 14.16 -8.22
C SER A 162 -9.46 14.31 -8.97
N ASP A 163 -8.36 13.95 -8.32
CA ASP A 163 -7.05 13.85 -8.96
C ASP A 163 -6.90 12.57 -9.81
N GLY A 164 -7.83 11.61 -9.64
CA GLY A 164 -7.82 10.35 -10.36
C GLY A 164 -8.33 10.48 -11.79
N ARG A 165 -7.94 9.53 -12.63
CA ARG A 165 -8.40 9.36 -14.01
C ARG A 165 -9.14 8.04 -14.13
N SER A 166 -10.19 8.00 -14.93
CA SER A 166 -10.94 6.76 -15.09
C SER A 166 -10.12 5.70 -15.82
N LEU A 167 -10.03 4.51 -15.21
CA LEU A 167 -9.46 3.30 -15.80
C LEU A 167 -10.44 2.62 -16.75
N TRP A 168 -11.70 3.06 -16.79
CA TRP A 168 -12.77 2.34 -17.50
C TRP A 168 -12.46 2.06 -18.97
N PRO A 169 -11.94 3.02 -19.77
CA PRO A 169 -11.55 2.74 -21.15
C PRO A 169 -10.47 1.66 -21.26
N MET A 170 -9.44 1.72 -20.39
CA MET A 170 -8.38 0.70 -20.35
C MET A 170 -8.93 -0.67 -19.93
N LEU A 171 -9.82 -0.72 -18.94
CA LEU A 171 -10.50 -1.95 -18.51
C LEU A 171 -11.34 -2.57 -19.64
N CYS A 172 -11.91 -1.74 -20.52
CA CYS A 172 -12.66 -2.20 -21.69
C CYS A 172 -11.78 -2.56 -22.90
N GLY A 173 -10.44 -2.50 -22.76
CA GLY A 173 -9.49 -2.89 -23.79
C GLY A 173 -9.11 -1.76 -24.77
N ASP A 174 -9.32 -0.49 -24.41
CA ASP A 174 -8.79 0.62 -25.20
C ASP A 174 -7.27 0.79 -24.94
N GLU A 175 -6.47 0.48 -25.95
CA GLU A 175 -5.02 0.62 -25.92
C GLU A 175 -4.57 2.06 -26.20
N ASN A 176 -5.42 2.92 -26.79
CA ASN A 176 -5.05 4.27 -27.22
C ASN A 176 -5.35 5.35 -26.18
N VAL A 177 -5.62 4.95 -24.94
CA VAL A 177 -5.86 5.87 -23.82
C VAL A 177 -4.59 6.65 -23.52
N ASP A 178 -4.67 7.98 -23.61
CA ASP A 178 -3.63 8.89 -23.15
C ASP A 178 -3.54 8.81 -21.62
N TRP A 179 -2.53 8.09 -21.14
CA TRP A 179 -2.38 7.74 -19.73
C TRP A 179 -1.08 8.33 -19.20
N LEU A 180 -1.15 8.96 -18.01
CA LEU A 180 0.01 9.64 -17.41
C LEU A 180 1.14 8.66 -17.06
N ASP A 181 0.77 7.42 -16.74
CA ASP A 181 1.70 6.34 -16.37
C ASP A 181 2.64 6.76 -15.24
N GLU A 182 2.06 7.40 -14.22
CA GLU A 182 2.75 7.98 -13.07
C GLU A 182 1.87 7.82 -11.82
N THR A 183 2.51 7.62 -10.67
CA THR A 183 1.85 7.64 -9.36
C THR A 183 2.65 8.45 -8.36
N PHE A 184 1.94 9.04 -7.41
CA PHE A 184 2.51 9.62 -6.20
C PHE A 184 2.03 8.85 -4.98
N SER A 185 2.87 8.76 -3.96
CA SER A 185 2.46 8.29 -2.63
C SER A 185 3.02 9.22 -1.58
N GLU A 186 2.21 9.54 -0.58
CA GLU A 186 2.53 10.55 0.42
C GLU A 186 2.39 9.95 1.82
N LEU A 187 3.35 10.28 2.68
CA LEU A 187 3.31 9.94 4.10
C LEU A 187 3.53 11.21 4.90
N GLY A 188 2.62 11.46 5.85
CA GLY A 188 2.82 12.48 6.87
C GLY A 188 3.87 12.06 7.89
N MET A 189 3.94 12.80 9.00
CA MET A 189 4.85 12.49 10.09
C MET A 189 4.34 11.29 10.92
N ILE A 190 5.17 10.27 11.09
CA ILE A 190 4.87 9.09 11.92
C ILE A 190 5.93 9.00 13.03
N GLY A 191 5.55 9.37 14.25
CA GLY A 191 6.49 9.39 15.38
C GLY A 191 7.73 10.23 15.08
N ASP A 192 8.92 9.64 15.27
CA ASP A 192 10.23 10.30 15.07
C ASP A 192 10.80 10.12 13.64
N ASP A 193 9.94 9.82 12.68
CA ASP A 193 10.35 9.63 11.28
C ASP A 193 10.88 10.93 10.64
N PRO A 194 11.56 10.83 9.48
CA PRO A 194 12.13 11.95 8.70
C PRO A 194 11.21 13.12 8.27
N GLY A 195 10.02 13.26 8.85
CA GLY A 195 9.02 14.26 8.49
C GLY A 195 8.13 13.83 7.31
N PRO A 196 7.28 14.75 6.79
CA PRO A 196 6.49 14.50 5.60
C PRO A 196 7.36 14.05 4.43
N SER A 197 6.83 13.16 3.60
CA SER A 197 7.57 12.60 2.49
C SER A 197 6.65 12.30 1.33
N ARG A 198 7.25 12.16 0.17
CA ARG A 198 6.56 11.80 -1.06
C ARG A 198 7.41 10.82 -1.85
N MET A 199 6.74 10.00 -2.64
CA MET A 199 7.31 9.15 -3.66
C MET A 199 6.67 9.48 -4.99
N ILE A 200 7.46 9.38 -6.05
CA ILE A 200 7.03 9.36 -7.43
C ILE A 200 7.51 8.07 -8.09
N ARG A 201 6.62 7.42 -8.85
CA ARG A 201 7.00 6.38 -9.81
C ARG A 201 6.55 6.82 -11.20
N SER A 202 7.47 6.78 -12.16
CA SER A 202 7.25 7.16 -13.56
C SER A 202 8.11 6.29 -14.47
N GLY A 203 7.45 5.49 -15.32
CA GLY A 203 8.10 4.43 -16.10
C GLY A 203 8.87 3.45 -15.21
N PRO A 204 10.12 3.11 -15.53
CA PRO A 204 10.91 2.17 -14.73
C PRO A 204 11.47 2.80 -13.45
N TRP A 205 11.32 4.11 -13.25
CA TRP A 205 11.99 4.82 -12.18
C TRP A 205 11.07 5.07 -11.00
N LYS A 206 11.62 4.88 -9.80
CA LYS A 206 10.99 5.28 -8.54
C LYS A 206 11.94 6.16 -7.74
N LEU A 207 11.47 7.33 -7.33
CA LEU A 207 12.23 8.26 -6.49
C LEU A 207 11.37 8.68 -5.29
N TYR A 208 11.98 8.80 -4.12
CA TYR A 208 11.29 9.37 -2.97
C TYR A 208 12.22 10.24 -2.13
N THR A 209 11.60 11.23 -1.48
CA THR A 209 12.25 12.25 -0.67
C THR A 209 11.54 12.40 0.66
N TYR A 210 12.31 12.67 1.70
CA TYR A 210 11.80 13.08 3.00
C TYR A 210 12.03 14.57 3.20
N GLN A 211 11.22 15.20 4.05
CA GLN A 211 11.37 16.62 4.38
C GLN A 211 12.69 16.90 5.09
N ASP A 212 13.22 15.93 5.86
CA ASP A 212 14.53 16.09 6.46
C ASP A 212 15.65 16.19 5.41
N SER A 213 16.83 16.68 5.82
CA SER A 213 17.97 16.86 4.91
C SER A 213 18.61 15.53 4.45
N THR A 214 17.89 14.42 4.47
CA THR A 214 18.37 13.17 3.87
C THR A 214 18.39 13.28 2.36
N LEU A 215 19.33 12.55 1.74
CA LEU A 215 19.41 12.47 0.29
C LEU A 215 18.15 11.77 -0.27
N PRO A 216 17.71 12.14 -1.49
CA PRO A 216 16.70 11.35 -2.20
C PRO A 216 17.17 9.91 -2.37
N ILE A 217 16.21 9.01 -2.59
CA ILE A 217 16.46 7.60 -2.90
C ILE A 217 15.90 7.32 -4.27
N LEU A 218 16.66 6.63 -5.12
CA LEU A 218 16.32 6.37 -6.52
C LEU A 218 16.55 4.91 -6.88
N PHE A 219 15.54 4.27 -7.46
CA PHE A 219 15.61 2.91 -7.98
C PHE A 219 15.15 2.83 -9.43
N ASN A 220 15.72 1.88 -10.18
CA ASN A 220 15.18 1.41 -11.45
C ASN A 220 14.53 0.04 -11.22
N LEU A 221 13.21 -0.04 -11.35
CA LEU A 221 12.42 -1.23 -11.03
C LEU A 221 12.39 -2.27 -12.15
N GLU A 222 12.80 -1.92 -13.38
CA GLU A 222 13.01 -2.92 -14.44
C GLU A 222 14.32 -3.68 -14.21
N GLU A 223 15.37 -2.97 -13.78
CA GLU A 223 16.71 -3.56 -13.55
C GLU A 223 16.86 -4.13 -12.13
N ASP A 224 16.20 -3.53 -11.14
CA ASP A 224 16.28 -3.84 -9.71
C ASP A 224 14.87 -3.86 -9.08
N PRO A 225 14.05 -4.89 -9.40
CA PRO A 225 12.68 -5.00 -8.89
C PRO A 225 12.61 -5.21 -7.37
N GLN A 226 13.72 -5.59 -6.74
CA GLN A 226 13.83 -5.75 -5.29
C GLN A 226 14.38 -4.51 -4.60
N GLU A 227 14.68 -3.43 -5.32
CA GLU A 227 15.11 -2.15 -4.75
C GLU A 227 16.32 -2.25 -3.81
N MET A 228 17.31 -3.04 -4.24
CA MET A 228 18.49 -3.35 -3.46
C MET A 228 19.62 -2.33 -3.64
N THR A 229 19.57 -1.53 -4.71
CA THR A 229 20.65 -0.61 -5.12
C THR A 229 20.14 0.81 -5.30
N ASP A 230 20.41 1.67 -4.31
CA ASP A 230 20.11 3.11 -4.40
C ASP A 230 21.06 3.80 -5.38
N LEU A 231 20.48 4.38 -6.43
CA LEU A 231 21.16 5.06 -7.53
C LEU A 231 21.24 6.58 -7.34
N ALA A 232 20.71 7.12 -6.24
CA ALA A 232 20.55 8.56 -6.06
C ALA A 232 21.87 9.34 -6.01
N SER A 233 22.98 8.70 -5.63
CA SER A 233 24.30 9.35 -5.58
C SER A 233 25.14 9.12 -6.84
N ASP A 234 24.65 8.35 -7.81
CA ASP A 234 25.40 8.01 -9.01
C ASP A 234 25.24 9.12 -10.08
N PRO A 235 26.35 9.73 -10.56
CA PRO A 235 26.30 10.79 -11.56
C PRO A 235 25.70 10.37 -12.90
N ARG A 236 25.68 9.06 -13.23
CA ARG A 236 25.10 8.55 -14.47
C ARG A 236 23.59 8.77 -14.56
N TYR A 237 22.91 8.91 -13.42
CA TYR A 237 21.46 9.08 -13.34
C TYR A 237 21.06 10.50 -12.88
N GLU A 238 21.98 11.48 -12.96
CA GLU A 238 21.71 12.88 -12.58
C GLU A 238 20.48 13.45 -13.30
N GLU A 239 20.40 13.27 -14.62
CA GLU A 239 19.30 13.82 -15.43
C GLU A 239 17.94 13.25 -15.01
N VAL A 240 17.88 11.94 -14.77
CA VAL A 240 16.67 11.26 -14.29
C VAL A 240 16.30 11.75 -12.89
N ARG A 241 17.28 11.86 -11.99
CA ARG A 241 17.09 12.33 -10.63
C ARG A 241 16.56 13.77 -10.61
N CYS A 242 17.16 14.68 -11.37
CA CYS A 242 16.71 16.07 -11.46
C CYS A 242 15.27 16.17 -11.98
N ARG A 243 14.95 15.45 -13.07
CA ARG A 243 13.58 15.43 -13.63
C ARG A 243 12.54 14.95 -12.62
N LEU A 244 12.83 13.86 -11.91
CA LEU A 244 11.91 13.32 -10.91
C LEU A 244 11.82 14.19 -9.65
N LEU A 245 12.91 14.86 -9.26
CA LEU A 245 12.90 15.85 -8.17
C LEU A 245 12.08 17.10 -8.52
N GLU A 246 12.14 17.57 -9.76
CA GLU A 246 11.26 18.66 -10.21
C GLU A 246 9.79 18.21 -10.14
N ARG A 247 9.50 16.98 -10.60
CA ARG A 247 8.14 16.46 -10.66
C ARG A 247 7.55 16.13 -9.29
N ILE A 248 8.34 15.59 -8.35
CA ILE A 248 7.86 15.22 -7.01
C ILE A 248 7.44 16.44 -6.18
N HIS A 249 8.06 17.60 -6.41
CA HIS A 249 7.70 18.86 -5.74
C HIS A 249 6.60 19.65 -6.47
N ASP A 250 6.14 19.20 -7.64
CA ASP A 250 5.06 19.87 -8.35
C ASP A 250 3.75 19.76 -7.56
N GLY A 251 3.17 20.93 -7.25
CA GLY A 251 1.98 21.05 -6.41
C GLY A 251 2.15 20.58 -4.96
N TRP A 252 3.37 20.33 -4.48
CA TRP A 252 3.62 19.74 -3.16
C TRP A 252 4.76 20.44 -2.41
N ASP A 253 4.42 20.97 -1.23
CA ASP A 253 5.36 21.65 -0.33
C ASP A 253 5.42 20.90 1.02
N PRO A 254 6.55 20.24 1.34
CA PRO A 254 6.68 19.47 2.57
C PRO A 254 6.59 20.34 3.83
N ASP A 255 7.01 21.60 3.79
CA ASP A 255 6.96 22.50 4.93
C ASP A 255 5.52 22.96 5.20
N LEU A 256 4.73 23.14 4.14
CA LEU A 256 3.30 23.39 4.25
C LEU A 256 2.58 22.16 4.83
N VAL A 257 2.88 20.95 4.34
CA VAL A 257 2.29 19.71 4.88
C VAL A 257 2.61 19.58 6.37
N LEU A 258 3.87 19.78 6.77
CA LEU A 258 4.27 19.71 8.18
C LEU A 258 3.50 20.70 9.05
N LYS A 259 3.36 21.94 8.57
CA LYS A 259 2.64 23.00 9.29
C LYS A 259 1.16 22.66 9.46
N GLU A 260 0.49 22.24 8.40
CA GLU A 260 -0.94 21.90 8.42
C GLU A 260 -1.21 20.62 9.23
N SER A 261 -0.35 19.60 9.13
CA SER A 261 -0.43 18.41 9.99
C SER A 261 -0.35 18.78 11.47
N ALA A 262 0.54 19.69 11.86
CA ALA A 262 0.64 20.14 13.25
C ALA A 262 -0.61 20.90 13.75
N VAL A 263 -1.38 21.52 12.85
CA VAL A 263 -2.69 22.12 13.19
C VAL A 263 -3.72 21.02 13.41
N LEU A 264 -3.82 20.08 12.45
CA LEU A 264 -4.76 18.96 12.52
C LEU A 264 -4.55 18.09 13.76
N ASP A 265 -3.29 17.82 14.14
CA ASP A 265 -2.98 17.04 15.35
C ASP A 265 -3.48 17.71 16.62
N ARG A 266 -3.37 19.05 16.72
CA ARG A 266 -3.90 19.81 17.87
C ARG A 266 -5.43 19.74 17.91
N ASP A 267 -6.08 19.88 16.76
CA ASP A 267 -7.54 19.82 16.66
C ASP A 267 -8.04 18.41 17.00
N MET A 268 -7.38 17.37 16.48
CA MET A 268 -7.68 15.98 16.80
C MET A 268 -7.48 15.67 18.28
N GLN A 269 -6.45 16.22 18.91
CA GLN A 269 -6.24 16.05 20.36
C GLN A 269 -7.36 16.73 21.17
N LEU A 270 -7.84 17.90 20.75
CA LEU A 270 -8.98 18.58 21.38
C LEU A 270 -10.26 17.74 21.23
N ILE A 271 -10.55 17.25 20.03
CA ILE A 271 -11.70 16.38 19.74
C ILE A 271 -11.62 15.09 20.56
N ALA A 272 -10.44 14.45 20.62
CA ALA A 272 -10.23 13.23 21.40
C ALA A 272 -10.43 13.48 22.92
N ASN A 273 -9.95 14.61 23.44
CA ASN A 273 -10.17 14.99 24.85
C ASN A 273 -11.65 15.24 25.13
N TRP A 274 -12.35 15.94 24.24
CA TRP A 274 -13.79 16.12 24.34
C TRP A 274 -14.53 14.78 24.29
N GLY A 275 -14.19 13.90 23.34
CA GLY A 275 -14.82 12.58 23.20
C GLY A 275 -14.66 11.71 24.45
N LYS A 276 -13.48 11.72 25.07
CA LYS A 276 -13.21 11.03 26.35
C LYS A 276 -14.04 11.60 27.50
N ALA A 277 -14.23 12.92 27.55
CA ALA A 277 -14.93 13.60 28.64
C ALA A 277 -16.47 13.55 28.49
N ALA A 278 -16.96 13.75 27.27
CA ALA A 278 -18.38 13.84 26.97
C ALA A 278 -19.03 12.47 26.72
N GLN A 279 -18.24 11.46 26.32
CA GLN A 279 -18.71 10.12 25.94
C GLN A 279 -20.00 10.19 25.09
N PRO A 280 -20.01 10.94 23.98
CA PRO A 280 -21.21 11.14 23.20
C PRO A 280 -21.72 9.79 22.69
N LEU A 281 -23.02 9.56 22.83
CA LEU A 281 -23.70 8.46 22.16
C LEU A 281 -23.57 8.69 20.64
N HIS A 282 -22.96 7.74 19.94
CA HIS A 282 -22.86 7.74 18.49
C HIS A 282 -23.54 6.48 17.99
N GLU A 283 -24.50 6.60 17.08
CA GLU A 283 -25.25 5.46 16.55
C GLU A 283 -24.33 4.46 15.80
N ASP A 284 -23.19 4.94 15.31
CA ASP A 284 -22.16 4.13 14.64
C ASP A 284 -21.04 3.60 15.56
N ASN A 285 -21.10 3.85 16.88
CA ASN A 285 -20.16 3.22 17.82
C ASN A 285 -20.68 1.85 18.22
N TRP A 286 -20.31 0.84 17.43
CA TRP A 286 -20.55 -0.55 17.78
C TRP A 286 -19.59 -0.94 18.90
N PRO A 287 -20.06 -1.48 20.04
CA PRO A 287 -19.15 -2.03 21.04
C PRO A 287 -18.32 -3.11 20.37
N VAL A 288 -17.01 -2.92 20.33
CA VAL A 288 -16.09 -3.98 19.91
C VAL A 288 -16.23 -5.08 20.96
N PRO A 289 -16.67 -6.30 20.59
CA PRO A 289 -16.76 -7.40 21.54
C PRO A 289 -15.38 -7.64 22.15
N ASP A 290 -15.30 -7.94 23.43
CA ASP A 290 -14.03 -8.39 24.00
C ASP A 290 -13.59 -9.65 23.26
N VAL A 291 -12.28 -9.80 23.04
CA VAL A 291 -11.72 -10.93 22.26
C VAL A 291 -12.18 -12.28 22.82
N GLU A 292 -12.45 -12.32 24.13
CA GLU A 292 -12.96 -13.47 24.88
C GLU A 292 -14.43 -13.83 24.55
N ASP A 293 -15.22 -12.87 24.05
CA ASP A 293 -16.62 -13.03 23.68
C ASP A 293 -16.81 -13.50 22.22
N VAL A 294 -15.74 -13.47 21.43
CA VAL A 294 -15.77 -13.90 20.02
C VAL A 294 -15.59 -15.42 19.96
N VAL A 295 -16.71 -16.15 20.00
CA VAL A 295 -16.71 -17.59 19.72
C VAL A 295 -16.52 -17.80 18.21
N PHE A 296 -15.31 -18.15 17.80
CA PHE A 296 -15.04 -18.64 16.44
C PHE A 296 -15.76 -19.99 16.27
N ARG A 297 -16.85 -19.99 15.49
CA ARG A 297 -17.55 -21.20 15.05
C ARG A 297 -17.02 -21.68 13.71
#